data_AF-H6TIZ3-F1
#
_entry.id   AF-H6TIZ3-F1
#
_cell.length_a   1.000
_cell.length_b   1.000
_cell.length_c   1.000
_cell.angle_alpha   90.00
_cell.angle_beta   90.00
_cell.angle_gamma   90.00
#
_symmetry.space_group_name_H-M   'P 1'
#
loop_
_entity.id
_entity.type
_entity.pdbx_description
1 polymer ?
#
loop_
_entity_poly.entity_id
_entity_poly.type
_entity_poly.pdbx_seq_one_letter_code
_entity_poly.pdbx_strand_id
1 'polypeptide(L)'
;ETLTAILGPVVAERNAMKNSRLILAMGGLPRSFRFHFRGTGYDEKMVREMEGLEASGSTYVCTLCDATRAEASQNMVLHSVTRSHDENLDRYEMWRRNPYSESADELRDRVKGVSAKPFMETQPTLDALHCDIGNATEFYKIFQDEIGEVHCRPNPSREERRSWRAALDKQLRKKMKLKPV
;
A
#
# COMPACT_ATOMS: atom_id res chain seq x y z
N GLU A 1 -10.51 16.51 -1.85
CA GLU A 1 -11.94 16.92 -1.87
C GLU A 1 -12.68 16.47 -3.14
N THR A 2 -12.22 16.80 -4.34
CA THR A 2 -12.93 16.47 -5.60
C THR A 2 -13.15 14.97 -5.80
N LEU A 3 -12.14 14.14 -5.52
CA LEU A 3 -12.22 12.69 -5.68
C LEU A 3 -13.35 12.07 -4.85
N THR A 4 -13.46 12.44 -3.57
CA THR A 4 -14.50 11.95 -2.67
C THR A 4 -15.89 12.50 -3.03
N ALA A 5 -15.97 13.73 -3.56
CA ALA A 5 -17.24 14.28 -4.05
C ALA A 5 -17.77 13.50 -5.26
N ILE A 6 -16.89 13.12 -6.19
CA ILE A 6 -17.24 12.35 -7.38
C ILE A 6 -17.56 10.89 -7.04
N LEU A 7 -16.75 10.26 -6.19
CA LEU A 7 -16.91 8.83 -5.87
C LEU A 7 -17.94 8.55 -4.75
N GLY A 8 -18.38 9.57 -4.03
CA GLY A 8 -19.35 9.45 -2.93
C GLY A 8 -20.62 8.66 -3.30
N PRO A 9 -21.33 9.03 -4.38
CA PRO A 9 -22.51 8.30 -4.84
C PRO A 9 -22.22 6.83 -5.16
N VAL A 10 -21.10 6.53 -5.83
CA VAL A 10 -20.71 5.16 -6.20
C VAL A 10 -20.47 4.30 -4.96
N VAL A 11 -19.81 4.85 -3.94
CA VAL A 11 -19.58 4.14 -2.66
C VAL A 11 -20.90 3.89 -1.93
N ALA A 12 -21.81 4.88 -1.92
CA ALA A 12 -23.11 4.75 -1.28
C ALA A 12 -23.97 3.65 -1.93
N GLU A 13 -24.05 3.63 -3.27
CA GLU A 13 -24.77 2.60 -4.03
C GLU A 13 -24.16 1.20 -3.80
N ARG A 14 -22.83 1.10 -3.87
CA ARG A 14 -22.11 -0.15 -3.55
C ARG A 14 -22.48 -0.68 -2.17
N ASN A 15 -22.47 0.18 -1.16
CA ASN A 15 -22.78 -0.21 0.21
C ASN A 15 -24.26 -0.62 0.37
N ALA A 16 -25.19 0.06 -0.30
CA ALA A 16 -26.60 -0.32 -0.32
C ALA A 16 -26.82 -1.70 -0.98
N MET A 17 -26.06 -2.02 -2.03
CA MET A 17 -26.15 -3.30 -2.73
C MET A 17 -25.67 -4.51 -1.91
N LYS A 18 -24.75 -4.32 -0.94
CA LYS A 18 -24.23 -5.42 -0.11
C LYS A 18 -25.32 -6.10 0.73
N ASN A 19 -26.33 -5.33 1.14
CA ASN A 19 -27.41 -5.80 2.02
C ASN A 19 -28.70 -6.12 1.26
N SER A 20 -28.68 -6.11 -0.07
CA SER A 20 -29.85 -6.35 -0.91
C SER A 20 -29.70 -7.59 -1.79
N ARG A 21 -30.80 -7.97 -2.46
CA ARG A 21 -30.83 -9.02 -3.47
C ARG A 21 -31.43 -8.45 -4.74
N LEU A 22 -30.75 -8.64 -5.86
CA LEU A 22 -31.27 -8.27 -7.17
C LEU A 22 -32.14 -9.41 -7.71
N ILE A 23 -33.32 -9.08 -8.22
CA ILE A 23 -34.20 -10.02 -8.92
C ILE A 23 -34.22 -9.64 -10.40
N LEU A 24 -33.80 -10.55 -11.27
CA LEU A 24 -33.73 -10.32 -12.72
C LEU A 24 -34.36 -11.49 -13.48
N ALA A 25 -35.21 -11.20 -14.46
CA ALA A 25 -35.76 -12.22 -15.34
C ALA A 25 -34.71 -12.68 -16.34
N MET A 26 -34.35 -13.97 -16.31
CA MET A 26 -33.42 -14.60 -17.25
C MET A 26 -34.01 -15.90 -17.78
N GLY A 27 -34.12 -16.03 -19.10
CA GLY A 27 -34.77 -17.18 -19.73
C GLY A 27 -36.23 -17.35 -19.32
N GLY A 28 -36.95 -16.23 -19.12
CA GLY A 28 -38.35 -16.22 -18.71
C GLY A 28 -38.61 -16.50 -17.22
N LEU A 29 -37.57 -16.72 -16.39
CA LEU A 29 -37.71 -17.02 -14.96
C LEU A 29 -37.02 -15.96 -14.09
N PRO A 30 -37.63 -15.54 -12.96
CA PRO A 30 -36.98 -14.63 -12.01
C PRO A 30 -35.81 -15.34 -11.31
N ARG A 31 -34.64 -14.72 -11.36
CA ARG A 31 -33.42 -15.20 -10.71
C ARG A 31 -32.97 -14.21 -9.65
N SER A 32 -32.46 -14.71 -8.52
CA SER A 32 -32.01 -13.90 -7.39
C SER A 32 -30.49 -13.89 -7.29
N PHE A 33 -29.91 -12.70 -7.17
CA PHE A 33 -28.46 -12.49 -7.11
C PHE A 33 -28.06 -11.77 -5.83
N ARG A 34 -26.87 -12.11 -5.34
CA ARG A 34 -26.14 -11.40 -4.28
C ARG A 34 -24.80 -10.95 -4.84
N PHE A 35 -24.36 -9.76 -4.44
CA PHE A 35 -23.10 -9.19 -4.88
C PHE A 35 -22.07 -9.20 -3.75
N HIS A 36 -20.85 -9.62 -4.07
CA HIS A 36 -19.69 -9.52 -3.20
C HIS A 36 -18.65 -8.65 -3.89
N PHE A 37 -18.43 -7.46 -3.35
CA PHE A 37 -17.45 -6.51 -3.89
C PHE A 37 -16.10 -6.75 -3.22
N ARG A 38 -15.04 -6.91 -4.02
CA ARG A 38 -13.66 -7.05 -3.54
C ARG A 38 -12.80 -5.97 -4.19
N GLY A 39 -12.50 -4.91 -3.45
CA GLY A 39 -11.68 -3.80 -3.94
C GLY A 39 -10.19 -4.13 -3.84
N THR A 40 -9.65 -4.84 -4.85
CA THR A 40 -8.25 -5.33 -4.87
C THR A 40 -7.37 -4.66 -5.91
N GLY A 41 -7.94 -3.86 -6.82
CA GLY A 41 -7.25 -3.31 -8.00
C GLY A 41 -6.59 -1.94 -7.76
N TYR A 42 -6.03 -1.72 -6.58
CA TYR A 42 -5.46 -0.43 -6.17
C TYR A 42 -3.97 -0.59 -5.87
N ASP A 43 -3.16 0.36 -6.30
CA ASP A 43 -1.77 0.45 -5.86
C ASP A 43 -1.71 0.88 -4.38
N GLU A 44 -0.55 0.68 -3.73
CA GLU A 44 -0.40 1.00 -2.30
C GLU A 44 -0.71 2.46 -2.00
N LYS A 45 -0.37 3.37 -2.92
CA LYS A 45 -0.61 4.80 -2.77
C LYS A 45 -2.11 5.09 -2.65
N MET A 46 -2.91 4.57 -3.58
CA MET A 46 -4.36 4.75 -3.56
C MET A 46 -4.99 4.06 -2.34
N VAL A 47 -4.51 2.87 -1.95
CA VAL A 47 -5.00 2.18 -0.74
C VAL A 47 -4.78 3.05 0.50
N ARG A 48 -3.57 3.60 0.68
CA ARG A 48 -3.26 4.47 1.83
C ARG A 48 -4.15 5.71 1.87
N GLU A 49 -4.35 6.36 0.73
CA GLU A 49 -5.22 7.53 0.63
C GLU A 49 -6.69 7.20 0.94
N MET A 50 -7.21 6.05 0.45
CA MET A 50 -8.61 5.65 0.65
C MET A 50 -8.91 5.12 2.06
N GLU A 51 -7.92 4.51 2.72
CA GLU A 51 -8.02 3.92 4.06
C GLU A 51 -7.49 4.85 5.18
N GLY A 52 -7.18 6.10 4.87
CA GLY A 52 -6.78 7.10 5.87
C GLY A 52 -5.40 6.88 6.49
N LEU A 53 -4.54 6.12 5.82
CA LEU A 53 -3.18 5.82 6.25
C LEU A 53 -2.23 6.92 5.79
N GLU A 54 -1.16 7.13 6.54
CA GLU A 54 -0.03 7.95 6.08
C GLU A 54 0.60 7.40 4.80
N ALA A 55 1.19 8.29 3.99
CA ALA A 55 1.84 7.95 2.73
C ALA A 55 3.00 6.94 2.89
N SER A 56 3.45 6.34 1.78
CA SER A 56 4.43 5.22 1.74
C SER A 56 5.78 5.50 2.41
N GLY A 57 6.13 6.76 2.70
CA GLY A 57 7.33 7.13 3.47
C GLY A 57 7.18 6.96 4.99
N SER A 58 5.98 6.64 5.50
CA SER A 58 5.67 6.53 6.93
C SER A 58 6.55 5.52 7.68
N THR A 59 6.67 5.70 9.00
CA THR A 59 7.21 4.69 9.92
C THR A 59 6.36 3.41 9.90
N TYR A 60 5.04 3.49 9.66
CA TYR A 60 4.14 2.33 9.52
C TYR A 60 4.11 1.86 8.06
N VAL A 61 4.89 0.83 7.77
CA VAL A 61 5.21 0.41 6.39
C VAL A 61 4.17 -0.48 5.76
N CYS A 62 3.31 -1.14 6.55
CA CYS A 62 2.35 -2.09 6.04
C CYS A 62 0.93 -1.51 5.98
N THR A 63 0.18 -1.85 4.93
CA THR A 63 -1.27 -1.59 4.84
C THR A 63 -2.10 -2.69 5.51
N LEU A 64 -1.48 -3.82 5.87
CA LEU A 64 -2.14 -5.03 6.37
C LEU A 64 -1.87 -5.29 7.87
N CYS A 65 -0.74 -4.83 8.41
CA CYS A 65 -0.36 -4.97 9.82
C CYS A 65 0.15 -3.64 10.40
N ASP A 66 0.49 -3.64 11.68
CA ASP A 66 0.91 -2.44 12.41
C ASP A 66 2.42 -2.30 12.62
N ALA A 67 3.21 -3.19 12.01
CA ALA A 67 4.65 -3.17 12.15
C ALA A 67 5.26 -1.86 11.63
N THR A 68 6.18 -1.31 12.42
CA THR A 68 7.02 -0.20 12.00
C THR A 68 8.15 -0.68 11.07
N ARG A 69 8.79 0.25 10.37
CA ARG A 69 9.96 -0.03 9.52
C ARG A 69 11.09 -0.74 10.29
N ALA A 70 11.34 -0.32 11.53
CA ALA A 70 12.40 -0.89 12.36
C ALA A 70 12.04 -2.29 12.88
N GLU A 71 10.78 -2.52 13.26
CA GLU A 71 10.33 -3.85 13.68
C GLU A 71 10.34 -4.84 12.50
N ALA A 72 9.89 -4.40 11.32
CA ALA A 72 9.87 -5.23 10.13
C ALA A 72 11.28 -5.59 9.60
N SER A 73 12.30 -4.77 9.89
CA SER A 73 13.69 -5.10 9.54
C SER A 73 14.31 -6.14 10.50
N GLN A 74 13.85 -6.18 11.75
CA GLN A 74 14.29 -7.19 12.74
C GLN A 74 13.52 -8.51 12.59
N ASN A 75 12.21 -8.43 12.40
CA ASN A 75 11.34 -9.58 12.16
C ASN A 75 10.77 -9.48 10.74
N MET A 76 11.33 -10.24 9.80
CA MET A 76 10.98 -10.11 8.38
C MET A 76 9.76 -10.94 7.94
N VAL A 77 9.44 -12.02 8.64
CA VAL A 77 8.51 -13.05 8.12
C VAL A 77 7.38 -13.43 9.06
N LEU A 78 7.43 -13.03 10.33
CA LEU A 78 6.42 -13.41 11.32
C LEU A 78 5.52 -12.21 11.64
N HIS A 79 4.51 -12.02 10.79
CA HIS A 79 3.47 -11.00 10.95
C HIS A 79 2.10 -11.59 10.62
N SER A 80 1.04 -10.98 11.15
CA SER A 80 -0.35 -11.33 10.84
C SER A 80 -1.10 -10.13 10.27
N VAL A 81 -2.09 -10.39 9.43
CA VAL A 81 -3.02 -9.35 8.97
C VAL A 81 -3.90 -8.94 10.13
N THR A 82 -3.85 -7.67 10.51
CA THR A 82 -4.65 -7.11 11.61
C THR A 82 -5.57 -6.00 11.13
N ARG A 83 -5.10 -5.16 10.19
CA ARG A 83 -5.85 -4.00 9.73
C ARG A 83 -7.11 -4.38 8.96
N SER A 84 -8.16 -3.60 9.20
CA SER A 84 -9.43 -3.67 8.47
C SER A 84 -10.04 -2.28 8.32
N HIS A 85 -10.99 -2.13 7.40
CA HIS A 85 -11.66 -0.86 7.17
C HIS A 85 -12.40 -0.33 8.41
N ASP A 86 -13.12 -1.22 9.11
CA ASP A 86 -13.87 -0.86 10.32
C ASP A 86 -12.92 -0.45 11.46
N GLU A 87 -11.81 -1.17 11.63
CA GLU A 87 -10.81 -0.80 12.63
C GLU A 87 -10.16 0.56 12.32
N ASN A 88 -9.89 0.85 11.05
CA ASN A 88 -9.35 2.16 10.66
C ASN A 88 -10.35 3.29 10.94
N LEU A 89 -11.66 3.06 10.77
CA LEU A 89 -12.69 4.03 11.13
C LEU A 89 -12.68 4.33 12.63
N ASP A 90 -12.55 3.30 13.47
CA ASP A 90 -12.46 3.44 14.92
C ASP A 90 -11.17 4.15 15.36
N ARG A 91 -10.03 3.79 14.75
CA ARG A 91 -8.73 4.45 14.97
C ARG A 91 -8.77 5.93 14.59
N TYR A 92 -9.43 6.28 13.49
CA TYR A 92 -9.63 7.68 13.13
C TYR A 92 -10.49 8.43 14.17
N GLU A 93 -11.56 7.81 14.70
CA GLU A 93 -12.34 8.46 15.76
C GLU A 93 -11.53 8.65 17.05
N MET A 94 -10.62 7.72 17.37
CA MET A 94 -9.64 7.87 18.44
C MET A 94 -8.71 9.07 18.20
N TRP A 95 -8.13 9.15 16.99
CA TRP A 95 -7.28 10.27 16.56
C TRP A 95 -8.01 11.61 16.67
N ARG A 96 -9.25 11.68 16.17
CA ARG A 96 -10.04 12.91 16.13
C ARG A 96 -10.47 13.38 17.52
N ARG A 97 -10.83 12.46 18.41
CA ARG A 97 -11.35 12.80 19.75
C ARG A 97 -10.26 13.02 20.78
N ASN A 98 -9.11 12.35 20.62
CA ASN A 98 -8.02 12.31 21.59
C ASN A 98 -8.53 12.18 23.04
N PRO A 99 -9.26 11.10 23.38
CA PRO A 99 -9.93 10.99 24.67
C PRO A 99 -8.95 10.89 25.85
N TYR A 100 -7.69 10.55 25.59
CA TYR A 100 -6.64 10.44 26.60
C TYR A 100 -5.78 11.70 26.72
N SER A 101 -6.06 12.75 25.93
CA SER A 101 -5.28 14.00 25.91
C SER A 101 -3.78 13.76 25.69
N GLU A 102 -3.46 12.79 24.83
CA GLU A 102 -2.08 12.42 24.46
C GLU A 102 -1.43 13.50 23.60
N SER A 103 -0.09 13.54 23.62
CA SER A 103 0.66 14.33 22.64
C SER A 103 0.47 13.79 21.22
N ALA A 104 0.86 14.58 20.22
CA ALA A 104 0.71 14.18 18.81
C ALA A 104 1.43 12.86 18.49
N ASP A 105 2.64 12.65 19.03
CA ASP A 105 3.44 11.45 18.77
C ASP A 105 2.86 10.21 19.48
N GLU A 106 2.44 10.36 20.73
CA GLU A 106 1.79 9.29 21.50
C GLU A 106 0.47 8.86 20.85
N LEU A 107 -0.36 9.84 20.45
CA LEU A 107 -1.63 9.56 19.80
C LEU A 107 -1.41 8.91 18.42
N ARG A 108 -0.42 9.38 17.66
CA ARG A 108 -0.03 8.79 16.37
C ARG A 108 0.38 7.33 16.53
N ASP A 109 1.12 7.00 17.59
CA ASP A 109 1.46 5.62 17.88
C ASP A 109 0.25 4.78 18.29
N ARG A 110 -0.64 5.32 19.14
CA ARG A 110 -1.88 4.63 19.52
C ARG A 110 -2.73 4.24 18.31
N VAL A 111 -2.86 5.13 17.33
CA VAL A 111 -3.67 4.90 16.13
C VAL A 111 -2.89 4.29 14.97
N LYS A 112 -1.61 3.96 15.19
CA LYS A 112 -0.69 3.35 14.20
C LYS A 112 -0.69 4.09 12.86
N GLY A 113 -0.69 5.42 12.92
CA GLY A 113 -0.62 6.28 11.73
C GLY A 113 -1.93 6.42 10.93
N VAL A 114 -3.09 6.11 11.52
CA VAL A 114 -4.41 6.47 10.94
C VAL A 114 -4.80 7.88 11.38
N SER A 115 -4.54 8.88 10.54
CA SER A 115 -4.76 10.30 10.86
C SER A 115 -5.79 10.98 9.96
N ALA A 116 -6.30 10.28 8.94
CA ALA A 116 -7.38 10.72 8.07
C ALA A 116 -8.53 9.71 8.13
N LYS A 117 -9.75 10.17 7.83
CA LYS A 117 -10.94 9.30 7.86
C LYS A 117 -10.92 8.37 6.64
N PRO A 118 -10.99 7.04 6.82
CA PRO A 118 -11.22 6.12 5.71
C PRO A 118 -12.49 6.48 4.94
N PHE A 119 -12.41 6.47 3.62
CA PHE A 119 -13.52 6.85 2.74
C PHE A 119 -14.13 5.64 2.03
N MET A 120 -13.31 4.72 1.54
CA MET A 120 -13.74 3.58 0.74
C MET A 120 -13.04 2.32 1.21
N GLU A 121 -13.84 1.33 1.63
CA GLU A 121 -13.31 0.00 1.95
C GLU A 121 -12.56 -0.63 0.78
N THR A 122 -11.36 -1.09 1.10
CA THR A 122 -10.47 -1.90 0.27
C THR A 122 -10.30 -3.30 0.90
N GLN A 123 -10.07 -4.30 0.06
CA GLN A 123 -9.79 -5.65 0.56
C GLN A 123 -8.32 -5.69 1.05
N PRO A 124 -8.03 -6.19 2.25
CA PRO A 124 -6.64 -6.41 2.69
C PRO A 124 -5.99 -7.47 1.81
N THR A 125 -5.19 -7.03 0.85
CA THR A 125 -4.46 -7.83 -0.12
C THR A 125 -3.21 -7.09 -0.60
N LEU A 126 -2.43 -7.73 -1.45
CA LEU A 126 -1.27 -7.16 -2.12
C LEU A 126 -1.55 -7.04 -3.63
N ASP A 127 -1.08 -5.96 -4.24
CA ASP A 127 -1.10 -5.77 -5.70
C ASP A 127 0.14 -6.42 -6.34
N ALA A 128 -0.10 -7.42 -7.18
CA ALA A 128 0.96 -8.20 -7.80
C ALA A 128 1.85 -7.35 -8.73
N LEU A 129 1.24 -6.46 -9.53
CA LEU A 129 1.99 -5.70 -10.53
C LEU A 129 2.99 -4.74 -9.89
N HIS A 130 2.54 -3.90 -8.96
CA HIS A 130 3.44 -2.95 -8.31
C HIS A 130 4.41 -3.64 -7.34
N CYS A 131 4.06 -4.82 -6.80
CA CYS A 131 5.01 -5.64 -6.04
C CYS A 131 6.17 -6.13 -6.91
N ASP A 132 5.89 -6.65 -8.11
CA ASP A 132 6.94 -7.09 -9.04
C ASP A 132 7.83 -5.92 -9.49
N ILE A 133 7.22 -4.77 -9.82
CA ILE A 133 7.97 -3.57 -10.21
C ILE A 133 8.86 -3.08 -9.05
N GLY A 134 8.31 -3.03 -7.84
CA GLY A 134 9.03 -2.61 -6.63
C GLY A 134 10.21 -3.53 -6.33
N ASN A 135 9.98 -4.84 -6.29
CA ASN A 135 11.02 -5.83 -6.06
C ASN A 135 12.11 -5.76 -7.14
N ALA A 136 11.73 -5.73 -8.42
CA ALA A 136 12.70 -5.60 -9.51
C ALA A 136 13.57 -4.34 -9.39
N THR A 137 12.97 -3.22 -8.95
CA THR A 137 13.69 -1.97 -8.71
C THR A 137 14.67 -2.09 -7.54
N GLU A 138 14.30 -2.77 -6.46
CA GLU A 138 15.21 -3.02 -5.34
C GLU A 138 16.37 -3.94 -5.73
N PHE A 139 16.10 -5.03 -6.47
CA PHE A 139 17.16 -5.88 -7.01
C PHE A 139 18.09 -5.12 -7.97
N TYR A 140 17.55 -4.22 -8.79
CA TYR A 140 18.37 -3.38 -9.66
C TYR A 140 19.29 -2.43 -8.88
N LYS A 141 18.86 -1.92 -7.72
CA LYS A 141 19.73 -1.17 -6.80
C LYS A 141 20.79 -2.06 -6.16
N ILE A 142 20.42 -3.26 -5.70
CA ILE A 142 21.37 -4.25 -5.15
C ILE A 142 22.46 -4.56 -6.18
N PHE A 143 22.11 -4.81 -7.44
CA PHE A 143 23.12 -5.05 -8.48
C PHE A 143 24.07 -3.86 -8.70
N GLN A 144 23.59 -2.63 -8.59
CA GLN A 144 24.46 -1.44 -8.67
C GLN A 144 25.41 -1.36 -7.48
N ASP A 145 24.92 -1.60 -6.26
CA ASP A 145 25.71 -1.52 -5.04
C ASP A 145 26.73 -2.69 -4.95
N GLU A 146 26.39 -3.87 -5.46
CA GLU A 146 27.31 -5.02 -5.58
C GLU A 146 28.45 -4.77 -6.58
N ILE A 147 28.17 -4.14 -7.73
CA ILE A 147 29.22 -3.71 -8.68
C ILE A 147 30.19 -2.72 -8.01
N GLY A 148 29.68 -1.90 -7.10
CA GLY A 148 30.46 -0.89 -6.38
C GLY A 148 31.14 -1.38 -5.11
N GLU A 149 30.93 -2.65 -4.70
CA GLU A 149 31.39 -3.21 -3.43
C GLU A 149 31.09 -2.28 -2.23
N VAL A 150 29.87 -1.74 -2.17
CA VAL A 150 29.47 -0.74 -1.15
C VAL A 150 29.63 -1.26 0.28
N HIS A 151 29.56 -2.57 0.48
CA HIS A 151 29.84 -3.21 1.78
C HIS A 151 31.29 -2.97 2.26
N CYS A 152 32.25 -2.80 1.35
CA CYS A 152 33.65 -2.44 1.65
C CYS A 152 33.86 -0.92 1.69
N ARG A 153 33.11 -0.17 0.87
CA ARG A 153 33.22 1.29 0.72
C ARG A 153 31.86 1.96 0.93
N PRO A 154 31.49 2.29 2.19
CA PRO A 154 30.12 2.64 2.54
C PRO A 154 29.66 4.01 2.02
N ASN A 155 30.59 4.92 1.71
CA ASN A 155 30.28 6.30 1.33
C ASN A 155 30.77 6.64 -0.08
N PRO A 156 30.20 6.03 -1.14
CA PRO A 156 30.57 6.36 -2.51
C PRO A 156 29.99 7.71 -2.94
N SER A 157 30.73 8.41 -3.80
CA SER A 157 30.30 9.64 -4.43
C SER A 157 29.16 9.39 -5.43
N ARG A 158 28.46 10.47 -5.80
CA ARG A 158 27.42 10.43 -6.84
C ARG A 158 27.97 10.02 -8.22
N GLU A 159 29.23 10.35 -8.50
CA GLU A 159 29.89 10.03 -9.76
C GLU A 159 30.21 8.53 -9.85
N GLU A 160 30.72 7.94 -8.76
CA GLU A 160 30.93 6.48 -8.65
C GLU A 160 29.62 5.71 -8.85
N ARG A 161 28.55 6.09 -8.14
CA ARG A 161 27.22 5.47 -8.33
C ARG A 161 26.71 5.56 -9.77
N ARG A 162 26.95 6.69 -10.44
CA ARG A 162 26.58 6.87 -11.86
C ARG A 162 27.40 5.94 -12.76
N SER A 163 28.69 5.77 -12.48
CA SER A 163 29.57 4.85 -13.22
C SER A 163 29.10 3.40 -13.09
N TRP A 164 28.76 2.95 -11.88
CA TRP A 164 28.28 1.58 -11.63
C TRP A 164 26.96 1.29 -12.34
N ARG A 165 26.02 2.25 -12.32
CA ARG A 165 24.77 2.14 -13.09
C ARG A 165 25.03 1.98 -14.58
N ALA A 166 25.90 2.81 -15.16
CA ALA A 166 26.24 2.74 -16.58
C ALA A 166 26.92 1.39 -16.93
N ALA A 167 27.74 0.86 -16.02
CA ALA A 167 28.36 -0.46 -16.18
C ALA A 167 27.31 -1.59 -16.16
N LEU A 168 26.37 -1.57 -15.21
CA LEU A 168 25.26 -2.51 -15.13
C LEU A 168 24.42 -2.50 -16.41
N ASP A 169 23.98 -1.31 -16.82
CA ASP A 169 23.15 -1.11 -18.02
C ASP A 169 23.84 -1.63 -19.29
N LYS A 170 25.16 -1.41 -19.40
CA LYS A 170 25.95 -1.93 -20.53
C LYS A 170 25.98 -3.45 -20.54
N GLN A 171 26.12 -4.11 -19.39
CA GLN A 171 26.12 -5.57 -19.31
C GLN A 171 24.74 -6.16 -19.61
N LEU A 172 23.67 -5.61 -19.01
CA LEU A 172 22.29 -6.03 -19.24
C LEU A 172 21.92 -5.91 -20.73
N ARG A 173 22.31 -4.82 -21.40
CA ARG A 173 22.11 -4.67 -22.85
C ARG A 173 22.88 -5.72 -23.64
N LYS A 174 24.15 -5.98 -23.31
CA LYS A 174 25.00 -6.92 -24.06
C LYS A 174 24.49 -8.35 -23.97
N LYS A 175 24.17 -8.81 -22.75
CA LYS A 175 23.86 -10.21 -22.42
C LYS A 175 22.38 -10.53 -22.45
N MET A 176 21.55 -9.68 -21.84
CA MET A 176 20.10 -9.91 -21.70
C MET A 176 19.28 -9.20 -22.77
N LYS A 177 19.92 -8.37 -23.62
CA LYS A 177 19.26 -7.55 -24.66
C LYS A 177 18.23 -6.55 -24.12
N LEU A 178 18.41 -6.12 -22.87
CA LEU A 178 17.54 -5.15 -22.22
C LEU A 178 18.01 -3.71 -22.51
N LYS A 179 17.06 -2.81 -22.76
CA LYS A 179 17.33 -1.37 -22.87
C LYS A 179 17.12 -0.73 -21.49
N PRO A 180 18.01 0.16 -21.03
CA PRO A 180 17.78 0.96 -19.83
C PRO A 180 16.51 1.81 -19.99
N VAL A 181 15.79 2.00 -18.89
CA VAL A 181 14.57 2.80 -18.78
C VAL A 181 14.73 3.88 -17.73
#